data_AF-A0A960ZSJ2-F1
#
_entry.id   AF-A0A960ZSJ2-F1
#
_cell.length_a   1.000
_cell.length_b   1.000
_cell.length_c   1.000
_cell.angle_alpha   90.00
_cell.angle_beta   90.00
_cell.angle_gamma   90.00
#
_symmetry.space_group_name_H-M   'P 1'
#
loop_
_entity.id
_entity.type
_entity.pdbx_description
1 polymer ?
#
loop_
_entity_poly.entity_id
_entity_poly.type
_entity_poly.pdbx_seq_one_letter_code
_entity_poly.pdbx_strand_id
1 'polypeptide(L)'
;MKINHLLPVLTLLAVAHPATAADFKKDVFPILSRKCAECHSTAKKTKGDFAIDRQEDLEKQVKAGEPQKSSILITVALPDDDEDVMPPKGKNRLTAAEMGVLKAWITEGASFDASAAPAAAPAAAPAAGAMATWTNNAGKSLQASFEGMDGTDRVLLKAADGTVYTYPMADLSPESQEAAKKAAGGQ
;
A
#
# COMPACT_ATOMS: atom_id res chain seq x y z
N MET A 1 25.21 -54.97 5.22
CA MET A 1 25.53 -53.58 4.81
C MET A 1 24.30 -52.71 5.06
N LYS A 2 24.37 -51.71 5.94
CA LYS A 2 23.29 -50.74 6.20
C LYS A 2 23.63 -49.44 5.48
N ILE A 3 22.79 -49.04 4.52
CA ILE A 3 23.00 -47.86 3.68
C ILE A 3 22.34 -46.66 4.37
N ASN A 4 23.13 -45.68 4.76
CA ASN A 4 22.69 -44.47 5.44
C ASN A 4 22.20 -43.46 4.38
N HIS A 5 20.88 -43.29 4.24
CA HIS A 5 20.32 -42.28 3.34
C HIS A 5 20.32 -40.90 4.01
N LEU A 6 21.32 -40.09 3.68
CA LEU A 6 21.26 -38.64 3.90
C LEU A 6 20.28 -38.04 2.88
N LEU A 7 19.15 -37.51 3.36
CA LEU A 7 18.28 -36.65 2.55
C LEU A 7 18.96 -35.28 2.36
N PRO A 8 19.09 -34.77 1.12
CA PRO A 8 19.53 -33.41 0.90
C PRO A 8 18.41 -32.43 1.28
N VAL A 9 18.69 -31.56 2.24
CA VAL A 9 17.83 -30.41 2.54
C VAL A 9 18.00 -29.40 1.39
N LEU A 10 17.02 -29.38 0.49
CA LEU A 10 16.94 -28.42 -0.58
C LEU A 10 16.43 -27.09 0.00
N THR A 11 17.38 -26.21 0.38
CA THR A 11 17.06 -24.86 0.85
C THR A 11 16.48 -24.06 -0.30
N LEU A 12 15.17 -23.81 -0.26
CA LEU A 12 14.47 -22.96 -1.20
C LEU A 12 14.92 -21.51 -0.98
N LEU A 13 15.84 -21.04 -1.83
CA LEU A 13 16.25 -19.63 -1.83
C LEU A 13 15.08 -18.81 -2.42
N ALA A 14 14.33 -18.14 -1.55
CA ALA A 14 13.31 -17.20 -1.97
C ALA A 14 14.00 -16.01 -2.65
N VAL A 15 14.01 -16.01 -3.98
CA VAL A 15 14.45 -14.86 -4.78
C VAL A 15 13.39 -13.77 -4.62
N ALA A 16 13.68 -12.79 -3.76
CA ALA A 16 12.92 -11.55 -3.71
C ALA A 16 13.12 -10.85 -5.06
N HIS A 17 12.11 -10.92 -5.93
CA HIS A 17 12.10 -10.11 -7.14
C HIS A 17 11.93 -8.64 -6.71
N PRO A 18 12.81 -7.72 -7.14
CA PRO A 18 12.51 -6.31 -6.99
C PRO A 18 11.20 -6.06 -7.72
N ALA A 19 10.21 -5.51 -7.02
CA ALA A 19 8.97 -5.07 -7.65
C ALA A 19 9.37 -3.99 -8.67
N THR A 20 9.28 -4.34 -9.95
CA THR A 20 9.47 -3.38 -11.04
C THR A 20 8.36 -2.37 -10.97
N ALA A 21 8.72 -1.09 -11.00
CA ALA A 21 7.75 -0.01 -10.91
C ALA A 21 6.67 -0.16 -11.99
N ALA A 22 5.40 -0.02 -11.60
CA ALA A 22 4.29 -0.17 -12.53
C ALA A 22 4.20 1.06 -13.44
N ASP A 23 4.31 0.86 -14.76
CA ASP A 23 4.20 1.91 -15.75
C ASP A 23 2.72 2.25 -15.97
N PHE A 24 2.35 3.53 -15.80
CA PHE A 24 0.94 3.92 -15.93
C PHE A 24 0.35 3.56 -17.30
N LYS A 25 1.07 3.81 -18.39
CA LYS A 25 0.53 3.63 -19.75
C LYS A 25 0.49 2.15 -20.14
N LYS A 26 1.47 1.35 -19.70
CA LYS A 26 1.61 -0.06 -20.07
C LYS A 26 0.84 -1.00 -19.13
N ASP A 27 0.84 -0.71 -17.84
CA ASP A 27 0.34 -1.63 -16.81
C ASP A 27 -0.98 -1.16 -16.21
N VAL A 28 -1.10 0.11 -15.82
CA VAL A 28 -2.26 0.62 -15.06
C VAL A 28 -3.43 0.99 -15.98
N PHE A 29 -3.20 1.84 -16.98
CA PHE A 29 -4.24 2.37 -17.84
C PHE A 29 -5.00 1.28 -18.61
N PRO A 30 -4.38 0.20 -19.11
CA PRO A 30 -5.12 -0.89 -19.75
C PRO A 30 -6.08 -1.59 -18.78
N ILE A 31 -5.76 -1.68 -17.49
CA ILE A 31 -6.67 -2.23 -16.47
C ILE A 31 -7.85 -1.27 -16.30
N LEU A 32 -7.59 0.01 -16.04
CA LEU A 32 -8.63 1.03 -15.88
C LEU A 32 -9.56 1.08 -17.11
N SER A 33 -8.99 1.02 -18.31
CA SER A 33 -9.73 1.03 -19.56
C SER A 33 -10.70 -0.15 -19.68
N ARG A 34 -10.25 -1.37 -19.33
CA ARG A 34 -11.11 -2.58 -19.38
C ARG A 34 -12.18 -2.63 -18.28
N LYS A 35 -11.91 -2.03 -17.12
CA LYS A 35 -12.74 -2.19 -15.92
C LYS A 35 -13.67 -1.00 -15.66
N CYS A 36 -13.27 0.20 -16.06
CA CYS A 36 -13.92 1.45 -15.65
C CYS A 36 -14.50 2.25 -16.83
N ALA A 37 -13.92 2.15 -18.03
CA ALA A 37 -14.24 3.04 -19.14
C ALA A 37 -15.70 2.98 -19.61
N GLU A 38 -16.43 1.88 -19.35
CA GLU A 38 -17.86 1.80 -19.72
C GLU A 38 -18.72 2.90 -19.08
N CYS A 39 -18.32 3.36 -17.89
CA CYS A 39 -19.06 4.36 -17.10
C CYS A 39 -18.24 5.62 -16.78
N HIS A 40 -16.91 5.57 -16.91
CA HIS A 40 -16.00 6.65 -16.50
C HIS A 40 -14.96 6.94 -17.59
N SER A 41 -15.40 7.34 -18.77
CA SER A 41 -14.55 7.77 -19.89
C SER A 41 -15.27 8.83 -20.71
N THR A 42 -14.55 9.87 -21.09
CA THR A 42 -15.06 10.92 -21.98
C THR A 42 -15.48 10.37 -23.35
N ALA A 43 -14.88 9.27 -23.81
CA ALA A 43 -15.22 8.62 -25.07
C ALA A 43 -16.52 7.78 -25.01
N LYS A 44 -17.01 7.44 -23.81
CA LYS A 44 -18.21 6.63 -23.61
C LYS A 44 -19.22 7.35 -22.72
N LYS A 45 -19.04 7.26 -21.41
CA LYS A 45 -19.91 7.86 -20.40
C LYS A 45 -19.06 8.42 -19.29
N THR A 46 -19.43 9.58 -18.78
CA THR A 46 -18.78 10.23 -17.63
C THR A 46 -19.74 10.26 -16.45
N LYS A 47 -19.80 9.16 -15.69
CA LYS A 47 -20.64 9.08 -14.48
C LYS A 47 -19.92 9.77 -13.31
N GLY A 48 -20.66 10.57 -12.55
CA GLY A 48 -20.15 11.22 -11.33
C GLY A 48 -19.02 12.22 -11.59
N ASP A 49 -19.05 12.89 -12.75
CA ASP A 49 -18.05 13.88 -13.19
C ASP A 49 -16.60 13.37 -13.19
N PHE A 50 -16.41 12.04 -13.23
CA PHE A 50 -15.13 11.36 -13.22
C PHE A 50 -14.91 10.58 -14.52
N ALA A 51 -13.75 10.77 -15.15
CA ALA A 51 -13.32 10.03 -16.32
C ALA A 51 -11.85 9.61 -16.21
N ILE A 52 -11.57 8.31 -16.42
CA ILE A 52 -10.21 7.74 -16.30
C ILE A 52 -9.25 8.23 -17.38
N ASP A 53 -9.77 8.79 -18.47
CA ASP A 53 -8.97 9.35 -19.58
C ASP A 53 -8.64 10.83 -19.36
N ARG A 54 -9.08 11.42 -18.22
CA ARG A 54 -8.62 12.71 -17.73
C ARG A 54 -7.66 12.49 -16.55
N GLN A 55 -6.39 12.83 -16.74
CA GLN A 55 -5.37 12.66 -15.70
C GLN A 55 -5.73 13.41 -14.41
N GLU A 56 -6.22 14.65 -14.53
CA GLU A 56 -6.68 15.49 -13.41
C GLU A 56 -7.78 14.86 -12.55
N ASP A 57 -8.59 13.97 -13.13
CA ASP A 57 -9.63 13.24 -12.40
C ASP A 57 -9.02 12.08 -11.61
N LEU A 58 -8.08 11.34 -12.23
CA LEU A 58 -7.36 10.26 -11.55
C LEU A 58 -6.52 10.79 -10.38
N GLU A 59 -5.86 11.93 -10.55
CA GLU A 59 -5.08 12.60 -9.49
C GLU A 59 -5.94 12.94 -8.26
N LYS A 60 -7.23 13.26 -8.44
CA LYS A 60 -8.16 13.50 -7.31
C LYS A 60 -8.56 12.22 -6.58
N GLN A 61 -8.49 11.07 -7.24
CA GLN A 61 -8.89 9.77 -6.67
C GLN A 61 -7.69 8.98 -6.11
N VAL A 62 -6.47 9.48 -6.32
CA VAL A 62 -5.23 8.80 -5.99
C VAL A 62 -4.38 9.69 -5.07
N LYS A 63 -4.03 9.16 -3.91
CA LYS A 63 -3.07 9.78 -3.01
C LYS A 63 -1.73 9.08 -3.17
N ALA A 64 -0.81 9.72 -3.91
CA ALA A 64 0.54 9.20 -4.16
C ALA A 64 1.24 8.78 -2.86
N GLY A 65 1.81 7.57 -2.83
CA GLY A 65 2.44 6.96 -1.66
C GLY A 65 1.47 6.40 -0.61
N GLU A 66 0.17 6.67 -0.73
CA GLU A 66 -0.84 6.32 0.28
C GLU A 66 -2.00 5.51 -0.35
N PRO A 67 -1.75 4.26 -0.78
CA PRO A 67 -2.76 3.43 -1.44
C PRO A 67 -4.03 3.24 -0.60
N GLN A 68 -3.89 3.11 0.72
CA GLN A 68 -5.02 2.93 1.64
C GLN A 68 -5.92 4.16 1.76
N LYS A 69 -5.44 5.35 1.34
CA LYS A 69 -6.21 6.59 1.35
C LYS A 69 -6.65 7.03 -0.05
N SER A 70 -6.44 6.18 -1.05
CA SER A 70 -6.82 6.45 -2.42
C SER A 70 -8.22 5.91 -2.69
N SER A 71 -9.18 6.81 -2.95
CA SER A 71 -10.58 6.47 -3.20
C SER A 71 -10.77 5.41 -4.28
N ILE A 72 -9.90 5.40 -5.31
CA ILE A 72 -9.96 4.37 -6.37
C ILE A 72 -9.72 2.95 -5.83
N LEU A 73 -8.87 2.77 -4.80
CA LEU A 73 -8.64 1.47 -4.19
C LEU A 73 -9.68 1.14 -3.12
N ILE A 74 -10.20 2.14 -2.43
CA ILE A 74 -11.26 1.98 -1.43
C ILE A 74 -12.52 1.45 -2.13
N THR A 75 -13.01 2.17 -3.14
CA THR A 75 -14.28 1.85 -3.84
C THR A 75 -14.27 0.49 -4.55
N VAL A 76 -13.11 0.03 -5.04
CA VAL A 76 -13.00 -1.29 -5.69
C VAL A 76 -12.88 -2.45 -4.71
N ALA A 77 -12.56 -2.17 -3.45
CA ALA A 77 -12.44 -3.15 -2.38
C ALA A 77 -13.70 -3.27 -1.51
N LEU A 78 -14.67 -2.37 -1.70
CA LEU A 78 -15.94 -2.40 -0.98
C LEU A 78 -16.73 -3.70 -1.26
N PRO A 79 -17.61 -4.15 -0.33
CA PRO A 79 -18.49 -5.30 -0.52
C PRO A 79 -19.46 -5.17 -1.70
N ASP A 80 -19.87 -6.30 -2.30
CA ASP A 80 -20.76 -6.33 -3.47
C ASP A 80 -22.16 -5.72 -3.25
N ASP A 81 -22.60 -5.61 -2.00
CA ASP A 81 -23.87 -5.01 -1.58
C ASP A 81 -23.75 -3.54 -1.17
N ASP A 82 -22.54 -2.99 -1.18
CA ASP A 82 -22.31 -1.56 -0.95
C ASP A 82 -22.73 -0.73 -2.17
N GLU A 83 -23.34 0.43 -1.93
CA GLU A 83 -23.87 1.31 -2.97
C GLU A 83 -22.79 2.05 -3.76
N ASP A 84 -21.63 2.28 -3.12
CA ASP A 84 -20.48 2.99 -3.69
C ASP A 84 -19.49 2.03 -4.34
N VAL A 85 -19.79 0.73 -4.34
CA VAL A 85 -18.90 -0.30 -4.85
C VAL A 85 -18.69 -0.15 -6.36
N MET A 86 -17.42 -0.16 -6.79
CA MET A 86 -17.05 0.00 -8.19
C MET A 86 -16.15 -1.13 -8.71
N PRO A 87 -16.34 -1.63 -9.94
CA PRO A 87 -17.56 -1.55 -10.74
C PRO A 87 -18.76 -2.21 -10.02
N PRO A 88 -20.01 -1.75 -10.22
CA PRO A 88 -21.17 -2.31 -9.52
C PRO A 88 -21.32 -3.83 -9.67
N LYS A 89 -22.05 -4.45 -8.75
CA LYS A 89 -22.31 -5.90 -8.78
C LYS A 89 -22.76 -6.38 -10.16
N GLY A 90 -22.20 -7.50 -10.60
CA GLY A 90 -22.46 -8.07 -11.93
C GLY A 90 -21.71 -7.39 -13.08
N LYS A 91 -20.82 -6.43 -12.79
CA LYS A 91 -19.88 -5.84 -13.76
C LYS A 91 -18.47 -6.40 -13.60
N ASN A 92 -17.60 -6.02 -14.53
CA ASN A 92 -16.24 -6.54 -14.64
C ASN A 92 -15.34 -6.02 -13.52
N ARG A 93 -15.38 -6.66 -12.34
CA ARG A 93 -14.54 -6.36 -11.17
C ARG A 93 -13.06 -6.54 -11.47
N LEU A 94 -12.23 -5.82 -10.71
CA LEU A 94 -10.79 -6.05 -10.72
C LEU A 94 -10.48 -7.40 -10.07
N THR A 95 -9.52 -8.12 -10.64
CA THR A 95 -8.92 -9.28 -9.98
C THR A 95 -7.94 -8.85 -8.89
N ALA A 96 -7.56 -9.77 -7.99
CA ALA A 96 -6.54 -9.51 -6.98
C ALA A 96 -5.20 -9.05 -7.59
N ALA A 97 -4.81 -9.63 -8.74
CA ALA A 97 -3.60 -9.24 -9.45
C ALA A 97 -3.70 -7.81 -10.01
N GLU A 98 -4.83 -7.46 -10.63
CA GLU A 98 -5.07 -6.11 -11.16
C GLU A 98 -5.10 -5.06 -10.05
N MET A 99 -5.74 -5.36 -8.90
CA MET A 99 -5.66 -4.49 -7.72
C MET A 99 -4.23 -4.33 -7.21
N GLY A 100 -3.43 -5.40 -7.25
CA GLY A 100 -2.01 -5.38 -6.90
C GLY A 100 -1.19 -4.40 -7.75
N VAL A 101 -1.45 -4.37 -9.06
CA VAL A 101 -0.80 -3.42 -9.99
C VAL A 101 -1.16 -1.97 -9.65
N LEU A 102 -2.44 -1.68 -9.44
CA LEU A 102 -2.89 -0.34 -9.01
C LEU A 102 -2.24 0.07 -7.68
N LYS A 103 -2.21 -0.85 -6.72
CA LYS A 103 -1.59 -0.61 -5.41
C LYS A 103 -0.10 -0.31 -5.52
N ALA A 104 0.64 -1.08 -6.33
CA ALA A 104 2.07 -0.86 -6.56
C ALA A 104 2.31 0.53 -7.15
N TRP A 105 1.62 0.86 -8.24
CA TRP A 105 1.72 2.17 -8.88
C TRP A 105 1.46 3.33 -7.91
N ILE A 106 0.42 3.25 -7.09
CA ILE A 106 0.12 4.30 -6.11
C ILE A 106 1.19 4.37 -5.03
N THR A 107 1.66 3.22 -4.53
CA THR A 107 2.73 3.13 -3.53
C THR A 107 4.02 3.78 -4.02
N GLU A 108 4.30 3.67 -5.32
CA GLU A 108 5.50 4.21 -5.98
C GLU A 108 5.39 5.69 -6.36
N GLY A 109 4.29 6.35 -5.98
CA GLY A 109 4.09 7.78 -6.19
C GLY A 109 3.13 8.14 -7.31
N ALA A 110 2.43 7.15 -7.90
CA ALA A 110 1.39 7.35 -8.90
C ALA A 110 1.85 8.18 -10.14
N SER A 111 3.06 7.95 -10.63
CA SER A 111 3.58 8.67 -11.80
C SER A 111 2.82 8.30 -13.07
N PHE A 112 2.37 9.31 -13.83
CA PHE A 112 1.79 9.14 -15.16
C PHE A 112 2.85 9.07 -16.28
N ASP A 113 4.08 9.48 -15.97
CA ASP A 113 5.22 9.47 -16.87
C ASP A 113 6.09 8.24 -16.67
N ALA A 114 6.36 7.51 -17.76
CA ALA A 114 7.20 6.31 -17.77
C ALA A 114 8.69 6.59 -17.47
N SER A 115 9.11 7.85 -17.52
CA SER A 115 10.51 8.28 -17.31
C SER A 115 10.76 8.93 -15.95
N ALA A 116 9.71 9.20 -15.16
CA ALA A 116 9.93 9.68 -13.81
C ALA A 116 10.47 8.50 -13.01
N ALA A 117 11.72 8.59 -12.55
CA ALA A 117 12.16 7.78 -11.43
C ALA A 117 11.07 7.90 -10.34
N PRO A 118 10.72 6.81 -9.63
CA PRO A 118 9.69 6.87 -8.60
C PRO A 118 9.99 8.08 -7.74
N ALA A 119 9.11 9.09 -7.78
CA ALA A 119 9.24 10.24 -6.92
C ALA A 119 9.29 9.63 -5.53
N ALA A 120 10.46 9.72 -4.86
CA ALA A 120 10.73 9.00 -3.63
C ALA A 120 9.48 9.10 -2.77
N ALA A 121 8.74 7.99 -2.67
CA ALA A 121 7.47 7.99 -2.01
C ALA A 121 7.73 8.61 -0.63
N PRO A 122 6.93 9.59 -0.15
CA PRO A 122 7.02 9.94 1.25
C PRO A 122 6.88 8.60 1.99
N ALA A 123 7.94 8.18 2.68
CA ALA A 123 8.09 6.82 3.18
C ALA A 123 6.76 6.37 3.76
N ALA A 124 6.09 5.44 3.07
CA ALA A 124 4.75 5.04 3.43
C ALA A 124 4.80 4.64 4.90
N ALA A 125 4.06 5.36 5.74
CA ALA A 125 4.03 5.06 7.17
C ALA A 125 3.72 3.56 7.31
N PRO A 126 4.42 2.82 8.19
CA PRO A 126 4.14 1.41 8.37
C PRO A 126 2.66 1.24 8.69
N ALA A 127 1.97 0.44 7.88
CA ALA A 127 0.68 -0.09 8.26
C ALA A 127 0.82 -0.80 9.63
N ALA A 128 -0.23 -0.81 10.45
CA ALA A 128 -0.22 -1.60 11.69
C ALA A 128 0.23 -3.05 11.39
N GLY A 129 1.19 -3.56 12.16
CA GLY A 129 1.82 -4.87 11.93
C GLY A 129 2.97 -4.92 10.91
N ALA A 130 3.24 -3.87 10.12
CA ALA A 130 4.40 -3.82 9.23
C ALA A 130 5.67 -3.40 10.00
N MET A 131 6.77 -4.13 9.79
CA MET A 131 8.07 -3.79 10.37
C MET A 131 8.60 -2.47 9.82
N ALA A 132 9.00 -1.57 10.71
CA ALA A 132 9.63 -0.31 10.38
C ALA A 132 10.76 0.03 11.36
N THR A 133 11.59 0.99 10.94
CA THR A 133 12.66 1.56 11.75
C THR A 133 12.09 2.65 12.65
N TRP A 134 12.07 2.38 13.96
CA TRP A 134 11.67 3.33 14.99
C TRP A 134 12.92 3.91 15.64
N THR A 135 13.07 5.22 15.62
CA THR A 135 14.27 5.91 16.11
C THR A 135 13.89 6.80 17.28
N ASN A 136 14.72 6.80 18.33
CA ASN A 136 14.54 7.71 19.45
C ASN A 136 15.32 9.03 19.27
N ASN A 137 15.11 9.97 20.19
CA ASN A 137 15.81 11.26 20.20
C ASN A 137 17.35 11.14 20.36
N ALA A 138 17.84 9.99 20.83
CA ALA A 138 19.26 9.68 20.92
C ALA A 138 19.82 9.04 19.63
N GLY A 139 19.00 8.91 18.57
CA GLY A 139 19.40 8.29 17.30
C GLY A 139 19.48 6.76 17.34
N LYS A 140 19.04 6.12 18.42
CA LYS A 140 19.00 4.66 18.51
C LYS A 140 17.75 4.15 17.80
N SER A 141 17.95 3.18 16.91
CA SER A 141 16.88 2.60 16.10
C SER A 141 16.50 1.18 16.54
N LEU A 142 15.23 0.82 16.34
CA LEU A 142 14.64 -0.48 16.57
C LEU A 142 13.84 -0.88 15.32
N GLN A 143 14.00 -2.13 14.86
CA GLN A 143 13.09 -2.71 13.88
C GLN A 143 11.90 -3.32 14.61
N ALA A 144 10.71 -2.76 14.43
CA ALA A 144 9.47 -3.21 15.08
C ALA A 144 8.21 -2.86 14.27
N SER A 145 7.11 -3.57 14.51
CA SER A 145 5.78 -3.19 14.06
C SER A 145 5.09 -2.27 15.06
N PHE A 146 4.23 -1.37 14.56
CA PHE A 146 3.27 -0.66 15.41
C PHE A 146 2.14 -1.61 15.80
N GLU A 147 1.92 -1.81 17.10
CA GLU A 147 0.82 -2.61 17.65
C GLU A 147 -0.33 -1.76 18.19
N GLY A 148 -0.08 -0.49 18.50
CA GLY A 148 -1.11 0.39 19.06
C GLY A 148 -0.55 1.52 19.91
N MET A 149 -1.45 2.21 20.60
CA MET A 149 -1.10 3.20 21.62
C MET A 149 -1.54 2.70 23.00
N ASP A 150 -0.70 2.97 24.00
CA ASP A 150 -1.08 2.85 25.41
C ASP A 150 -1.31 4.28 25.94
N GLY A 151 -2.59 4.63 26.10
CA GLY A 151 -2.99 6.02 26.35
C GLY A 151 -2.79 6.93 25.13
N THR A 152 -2.53 8.21 25.37
CA THR A 152 -2.33 9.22 24.31
C THR A 152 -0.85 9.58 24.09
N ASP A 153 0.04 9.04 24.90
CA ASP A 153 1.43 9.48 25.01
C ASP A 153 2.45 8.36 24.84
N ARG A 154 2.02 7.08 24.71
CA ARG A 154 2.93 5.95 24.54
C ARG A 154 2.54 5.08 23.34
N VAL A 155 3.54 4.64 22.60
CA VAL A 155 3.41 3.71 21.49
C VAL A 155 3.77 2.29 21.93
N LEU A 156 3.05 1.29 21.41
CA LEU A 156 3.37 -0.13 21.54
C LEU A 156 4.07 -0.59 20.26
N LEU A 157 5.33 -1.01 20.40
CA LEU A 157 6.19 -1.45 19.30
C LEU A 157 6.59 -2.91 19.49
N LYS A 158 6.26 -3.78 18.55
CA LYS A 158 6.61 -5.20 18.64
C LYS A 158 7.80 -5.54 17.75
N ALA A 159 8.90 -5.97 18.36
CA ALA A 159 10.06 -6.44 17.62
C ALA A 159 9.81 -7.80 16.96
N ALA A 160 10.72 -8.20 16.07
CA ALA A 160 10.61 -9.45 15.32
C ALA A 160 10.61 -10.71 16.20
N ASP A 161 11.17 -10.64 17.42
CA ASP A 161 11.15 -11.72 18.40
C ASP A 161 9.82 -11.82 19.18
N GLY A 162 8.87 -10.93 18.88
CA GLY A 162 7.57 -10.86 19.54
C GLY A 162 7.56 -9.99 20.81
N THR A 163 8.70 -9.44 21.22
CA THR A 163 8.79 -8.54 22.39
C THR A 163 8.07 -7.24 22.08
N VAL A 164 7.11 -6.85 22.93
CA VAL A 164 6.41 -5.56 22.84
C VAL A 164 7.07 -4.55 23.77
N TYR A 165 7.46 -3.41 23.21
CA TYR A 165 8.04 -2.27 23.90
C TYR A 165 7.00 -1.15 23.99
N THR A 166 6.77 -0.66 25.20
CA THR A 166 5.98 0.56 25.42
C THR A 166 6.94 1.76 25.47
N TYR A 167 6.84 2.67 24.52
CA TYR A 167 7.78 3.77 24.36
C TYR A 167 7.08 5.13 24.41
N PRO A 168 7.55 6.12 25.19
CA PRO A 168 6.95 7.45 25.20
C PRO A 168 7.08 8.13 23.84
N MET A 169 5.99 8.68 23.32
CA MET A 169 6.01 9.40 22.05
C MET A 169 6.98 10.58 22.08
N ALA A 170 7.08 11.29 23.21
CA ALA A 170 8.00 12.42 23.36
C ALA A 170 9.48 12.02 23.19
N ASP A 171 9.82 10.76 23.46
CA ASP A 171 11.19 10.25 23.36
C ASP A 171 11.54 9.70 21.97
N LEU A 172 10.55 9.58 21.08
CA LEU A 172 10.75 9.21 19.68
C LEU A 172 11.25 10.40 18.88
N SER A 173 12.02 10.11 17.83
CA SER A 173 12.38 11.12 16.83
C SER A 173 11.12 11.72 16.20
N PRO A 174 11.18 12.97 15.67
CA PRO A 174 10.03 13.58 15.00
C PRO A 174 9.42 12.70 13.90
N GLU A 175 10.25 12.00 13.14
CA GLU A 175 9.82 11.06 12.10
C GLU A 175 9.05 9.88 12.68
N SER A 176 9.56 9.25 13.76
CA SER A 176 8.88 8.14 14.44
C SER A 176 7.61 8.59 15.15
N GLN A 177 7.54 9.83 15.64
CA GLN A 177 6.29 10.41 16.17
C GLN A 177 5.24 10.59 15.09
N GLU A 178 5.63 11.07 13.91
CA GLU A 178 4.71 11.22 12.78
C GLU A 178 4.21 9.86 12.29
N ALA A 179 5.09 8.87 12.20
CA ALA A 179 4.74 7.49 11.88
C ALA A 179 3.74 6.91 12.90
N ALA A 180 3.98 7.08 14.20
CA ALA A 180 3.05 6.64 15.25
C ALA A 180 1.66 7.31 15.12
N LYS A 181 1.61 8.63 14.89
CA LYS A 181 0.34 9.36 14.70
C LYS A 181 -0.43 8.88 13.48
N LYS A 182 0.27 8.65 12.37
CA LYS A 182 -0.33 8.13 11.13
C LYS A 182 -0.87 6.71 11.34
N ALA A 183 -0.13 5.85 12.03
CA ALA A 183 -0.54 4.48 12.33
C ALA A 183 -1.73 4.43 13.31
N ALA A 184 -1.75 5.31 14.31
CA ALA A 184 -2.82 5.41 15.30
C ALA A 184 -4.15 5.91 14.71
N GLY A 185 -4.11 6.85 13.76
CA GLY A 185 -5.31 7.44 13.13
C GLY A 185 -5.91 6.64 11.97
N GLY A 186 -5.36 5.46 11.65
CA GLY A 186 -5.86 4.56 10.60
C GLY A 186 -6.56 3.31 11.12
N GLN A 187 -6.83 3.24 12.43
CA GLN A 187 -7.56 2.14 13.09
C GLN A 187 -9.05 2.45 13.20
#